data_AF-A0A7S1ZEY7-F1
#
_entry.id   AF-A0A7S1ZEY7-F1
#
_cell.length_a   1.000
_cell.length_b   1.000
_cell.length_c   1.000
_cell.angle_alpha   90.00
_cell.angle_beta   90.00
_cell.angle_gamma   90.00
#
_symmetry.space_group_name_H-M   'P 1'
#
loop_
_entity.id
_entity.type
_entity.pdbx_description
1 polymer ?
#
loop_
_entity_poly.entity_id
_entity_poly.type
_entity_poly.pdbx_seq_one_letter_code
_entity_poly.pdbx_strand_id
1 'polypeptide(L)'
;MAPAPSATSQQKEEVDHKPFFTPNEFVPNSLERYEGPRCKPAYDWQLTAQTTCNDFHEIHPEDISVINTGGSRIALEVRDVDGSSFVLKAMKYKDSYGRSSLYEEQRKDAVIMEATTNSPYIMDAYGFCALSVLTEYSPGGNILAQIKEARLNGGSKMKTIDKLKVGYQIAQGVADLHGDVAG
;
A
#
# COMPACT_ATOMS: atom_id res chain seq x y z
N MET A 1 59.47 -9.47 -20.51
CA MET A 1 58.19 -9.33 -21.22
C MET A 1 57.22 -10.34 -20.65
N ALA A 2 56.32 -9.91 -19.76
CA ALA A 2 55.25 -10.75 -19.23
C ALA A 2 54.02 -10.62 -20.14
N PRO A 3 53.23 -11.69 -20.37
CA PRO A 3 52.02 -11.60 -21.16
C PRO A 3 50.90 -10.93 -20.37
N ALA A 4 50.08 -10.13 -21.06
CA ALA A 4 48.94 -9.43 -20.48
C ALA A 4 47.82 -10.42 -20.07
N PRO A 5 47.05 -10.15 -18.99
CA PRO A 5 45.94 -10.99 -18.60
C PRO A 5 44.75 -10.86 -19.57
N SER A 6 44.19 -12.01 -19.93
CA SER A 6 43.01 -12.24 -20.75
C SER A 6 41.77 -11.53 -20.17
N ALA A 7 41.02 -10.85 -21.03
CA ALA A 7 39.74 -10.23 -20.69
C ALA A 7 38.71 -11.32 -20.30
N THR A 8 38.22 -11.26 -19.06
CA THR A 8 37.14 -12.12 -18.57
C THR A 8 35.83 -11.70 -19.22
N SER A 9 35.15 -12.63 -19.89
CA SER A 9 33.81 -12.43 -20.44
C SER A 9 32.82 -12.16 -19.29
N GLN A 10 32.26 -10.96 -19.24
CA GLN A 10 31.15 -10.65 -18.34
C GLN A 10 29.94 -11.47 -18.80
N GLN A 11 29.58 -12.49 -18.02
CA GLN A 11 28.28 -13.13 -18.13
C GLN A 11 27.22 -12.09 -17.73
N LYS A 12 26.31 -11.77 -18.65
CA LYS A 12 25.09 -11.03 -18.33
C LYS A 12 24.24 -11.93 -17.43
N GLU A 13 24.18 -11.62 -16.15
CA GLU A 13 23.09 -12.10 -15.30
C GLU A 13 21.81 -11.47 -15.83
N GLU A 14 20.98 -12.31 -16.44
CA GLU A 14 19.59 -12.00 -16.75
C GLU A 14 18.85 -11.92 -15.42
N VAL A 15 18.50 -10.70 -15.02
CA VAL A 15 17.72 -10.47 -13.79
C VAL A 15 16.34 -11.04 -14.03
N ASP A 16 16.06 -12.16 -13.37
CA ASP A 16 14.73 -12.78 -13.30
C ASP A 16 13.76 -11.77 -12.67
N HIS A 17 13.05 -11.04 -13.53
CA HIS A 17 11.96 -10.15 -13.14
C HIS A 17 10.75 -10.98 -12.76
N LYS A 18 10.82 -11.65 -11.61
CA LYS A 18 9.62 -12.18 -10.97
C LYS A 18 8.71 -10.98 -10.66
N PRO A 19 7.45 -10.99 -11.12
CA PRO A 19 6.48 -9.98 -10.70
C PRO A 19 6.41 -9.98 -9.17
N PHE A 20 6.43 -8.79 -8.58
CA PHE A 20 6.58 -8.60 -7.14
C PHE A 20 5.40 -9.19 -6.34
N PHE A 21 4.27 -9.47 -6.99
CA PHE A 21 3.11 -10.21 -6.47
C PHE A 21 2.41 -10.94 -7.61
N THR A 22 1.86 -12.13 -7.33
CA THR A 22 0.90 -12.78 -8.21
C THR A 22 -0.53 -12.49 -7.71
N PRO A 23 -1.48 -12.06 -8.57
CA PRO A 23 -2.85 -11.73 -8.15
C PRO A 23 -3.60 -12.86 -7.42
N ASN A 24 -3.12 -14.10 -7.53
CA ASN A 24 -3.74 -15.28 -6.91
C ASN A 24 -3.28 -15.52 -5.46
N GLU A 25 -2.43 -14.66 -4.88
CA GLU A 25 -1.95 -14.78 -3.50
C GLU A 25 -2.83 -14.03 -2.48
N PHE A 26 -3.80 -13.21 -2.92
CA PHE A 26 -4.77 -12.63 -2.00
C PHE A 26 -5.86 -13.64 -1.66
N VAL A 27 -5.60 -14.45 -0.63
CA VAL A 27 -6.65 -15.21 0.05
C VAL A 27 -7.24 -14.29 1.11
N PRO A 28 -8.57 -14.07 1.16
CA PRO A 28 -9.20 -13.34 2.24
C PRO A 28 -8.78 -13.96 3.58
N ASN A 29 -7.96 -13.25 4.34
CA ASN A 29 -7.48 -13.67 5.67
C ASN A 29 -8.61 -13.67 6.72
N SER A 30 -9.86 -13.43 6.32
CA SER A 30 -11.02 -13.52 7.19
C SER A 30 -11.17 -14.91 7.83
N LEU A 31 -10.72 -15.99 7.17
CA LEU A 31 -10.66 -17.33 7.75
C LEU A 31 -9.45 -17.56 8.67
N GLU A 32 -8.31 -16.91 8.41
CA GLU A 32 -7.10 -17.02 9.24
C GLU A 32 -7.26 -16.30 10.58
N ARG A 33 -8.12 -15.27 10.68
CA ARG A 33 -8.44 -14.58 11.94
C ARG A 33 -9.16 -15.45 12.97
N TYR A 34 -9.68 -16.61 12.58
CA TYR A 34 -10.35 -17.52 13.49
C TYR A 34 -9.37 -18.61 13.96
N GLU A 35 -8.65 -18.34 15.05
CA GLU A 35 -7.70 -19.30 15.63
C GLU A 35 -8.41 -20.54 16.22
N GLY A 36 -8.39 -21.63 15.45
CA GLY A 36 -8.71 -22.98 15.91
C GLY A 36 -10.20 -23.38 15.90
N PRO A 37 -10.51 -24.65 16.23
CA PRO A 37 -11.83 -25.26 16.00
C PRO A 37 -12.99 -24.66 16.83
N ARG A 38 -12.69 -23.75 17.76
CA ARG A 38 -13.66 -23.08 18.65
C ARG A 38 -14.10 -21.71 18.16
N CYS A 39 -13.33 -21.06 17.29
CA CYS A 39 -13.69 -19.78 16.70
C CYS A 39 -14.32 -20.08 15.33
N LYS A 40 -15.65 -20.03 15.24
CA LYS A 40 -16.36 -20.18 13.96
C LYS A 40 -17.23 -18.95 13.75
N PRO A 41 -17.29 -18.40 12.53
CA PRO A 41 -18.21 -17.30 12.22
C PRO A 41 -19.64 -17.76 12.51
N ALA A 42 -20.40 -16.93 13.19
CA ALA A 42 -21.82 -17.15 13.45
C ALA A 42 -22.68 -16.87 12.21
N TYR A 43 -22.18 -16.07 11.26
CA TYR A 43 -22.87 -15.69 10.04
C TYR A 43 -21.89 -15.51 8.87
N ASP A 44 -22.36 -15.77 7.65
CA ASP A 44 -21.53 -15.68 6.43
C ASP A 44 -20.96 -14.28 6.20
N TRP A 45 -21.65 -13.22 6.62
CA TRP A 45 -21.15 -11.85 6.49
C TRP A 45 -19.88 -11.58 7.32
N GLN A 46 -19.60 -12.39 8.34
CA GLN A 46 -18.36 -12.30 9.11
C GLN A 46 -17.15 -12.88 8.37
N LEU A 47 -17.39 -13.64 7.29
CA LEU A 47 -16.37 -14.04 6.32
C LEU A 47 -16.18 -12.98 5.23
N THR A 48 -17.15 -12.07 5.08
CA THR A 48 -17.13 -10.99 4.09
C THR A 48 -16.73 -9.65 4.69
N ALA A 49 -16.52 -9.56 6.01
CA ALA A 49 -16.20 -8.30 6.68
C ALA A 49 -14.79 -7.85 6.28
N GLN A 50 -14.72 -6.79 5.50
CA GLN A 50 -13.47 -6.10 5.19
C GLN A 50 -13.40 -4.80 6.02
N THR A 51 -12.17 -4.35 6.28
CA THR A 51 -11.80 -3.06 6.90
C THR A 51 -12.64 -2.65 8.13
N THR A 52 -12.44 -3.31 9.27
CA THR A 52 -13.12 -2.93 10.52
C THR A 52 -12.24 -2.11 11.48
N CYS A 53 -12.87 -1.46 12.47
CA CYS A 53 -12.14 -0.89 13.61
C CYS A 53 -11.44 -1.98 14.44
N ASN A 54 -11.94 -3.23 14.43
CA ASN A 54 -11.32 -4.30 15.20
C ASN A 54 -9.97 -4.68 14.60
N ASP A 55 -9.90 -4.84 13.28
CA ASP A 55 -8.65 -5.10 12.55
C ASP A 55 -7.61 -3.99 12.83
N PHE A 56 -8.08 -2.75 12.97
CA PHE A 56 -7.25 -1.61 13.34
C PHE A 56 -6.73 -1.68 14.79
N HIS A 57 -7.50 -2.27 15.72
CA HIS A 57 -7.16 -2.42 17.13
C HIS A 57 -6.41 -3.73 17.46
N GLU A 58 -6.31 -4.65 16.50
CA GLU A 58 -5.61 -5.93 16.64
C GLU A 58 -4.11 -5.85 16.28
N ILE A 59 -3.65 -4.71 15.76
CA ILE A 59 -2.24 -4.47 15.42
C ILE A 59 -1.43 -4.27 16.70
N HIS A 60 -0.29 -4.95 16.81
CA HIS A 60 0.62 -4.85 17.96
C HIS A 60 1.94 -4.17 17.54
N PRO A 61 1.97 -2.83 17.44
CA PRO A 61 3.14 -2.13 16.90
C PRO A 61 4.40 -2.40 17.73
N GLU A 62 5.44 -2.96 17.08
CA GLU A 62 6.79 -3.06 17.63
C GLU A 62 7.54 -1.73 17.45
N ASP A 63 7.44 -1.16 16.24
CA ASP A 63 8.05 0.12 15.89
C ASP A 63 7.06 1.03 15.14
N ILE A 64 7.16 2.33 15.41
CA ILE A 64 6.33 3.36 14.76
C ILE A 64 7.24 4.52 14.37
N SER A 65 7.30 4.81 13.07
CA SER A 65 8.10 5.92 12.55
C SER A 65 7.28 6.85 11.67
N VAL A 66 7.62 8.14 11.67
CA VAL A 66 6.93 9.14 10.85
C VAL A 66 7.49 9.11 9.43
N ILE A 67 6.65 8.79 8.44
CA ILE A 67 7.06 8.78 7.02
C ILE A 67 6.60 10.03 6.26
N ASN A 68 5.52 10.68 6.68
CA ASN A 68 5.05 11.91 6.06
C ASN A 68 4.17 12.74 7.00
N THR A 69 4.18 14.06 6.80
CA THR A 69 3.28 14.99 7.49
C THR A 69 2.53 15.83 6.47
N GLY A 70 1.20 15.73 6.48
CA GLY A 70 0.31 16.50 5.60
C GLY A 70 -0.11 17.82 6.24
N GLY A 71 -1.22 18.39 5.78
CA GLY A 71 -1.86 19.53 6.45
C GLY A 71 -2.43 19.12 7.81
N SER A 72 -3.52 18.35 7.77
CA SER A 72 -4.29 17.90 8.93
C SER A 72 -3.98 16.46 9.41
N ARG A 73 -3.23 15.70 8.61
CA ARG A 73 -2.93 14.29 8.87
C ARG A 73 -1.44 14.02 8.93
N ILE A 74 -1.11 12.92 9.60
CA ILE A 74 0.22 12.33 9.67
C ILE A 74 0.15 10.90 9.13
N ALA A 75 1.20 10.48 8.42
CA ALA A 75 1.37 9.10 8.00
C ALA A 75 2.55 8.51 8.76
N LEU A 76 2.31 7.36 9.38
CA LEU A 76 3.25 6.61 10.19
C LEU A 76 3.46 5.25 9.54
N GLU A 77 4.71 4.83 9.39
CA GLU A 77 5.02 3.42 9.16
C GLU A 77 4.90 2.70 10.51
N VAL A 78 4.12 1.63 10.53
CA VAL A 78 3.94 0.76 11.69
C VAL A 78 4.50 -0.60 11.31
N ARG A 79 5.46 -1.08 12.09
CA ARG A 79 5.98 -2.44 11.98
C ARG A 79 5.37 -3.29 13.07
N ASP A 80 4.73 -4.38 12.67
CA ASP A 80 4.16 -5.36 13.59
C ASP A 80 5.23 -6.39 14.00
N VAL A 81 4.94 -7.14 15.07
CA VAL A 81 5.85 -8.11 15.67
C VAL A 81 6.22 -9.28 14.75
N ASP A 82 5.42 -9.54 13.72
CA ASP A 82 5.68 -10.55 12.70
C ASP A 82 6.61 -10.05 11.58
N GLY A 83 7.02 -8.78 11.63
CA GLY A 83 7.86 -8.12 10.64
C GLY A 83 7.11 -7.50 9.46
N SER A 84 5.78 -7.58 9.44
CA SER A 84 4.95 -6.90 8.44
C SER A 84 4.94 -5.39 8.67
N SER A 85 4.88 -4.63 7.57
CA SER A 85 4.85 -3.16 7.60
C SER A 85 3.55 -2.63 7.02
N PHE A 86 2.97 -1.67 7.72
CA PHE A 86 1.74 -0.99 7.35
C PHE A 86 1.91 0.53 7.42
N VAL A 87 0.98 1.26 6.80
CA VAL A 87 0.88 2.70 6.97
C VAL A 87 -0.35 3.05 7.79
N LEU A 88 -0.13 3.65 8.96
CA LEU A 88 -1.16 4.30 9.75
C LEU A 88 -1.27 5.76 9.34
N LYS A 89 -2.38 6.13 8.71
CA LYS A 89 -2.72 7.52 8.42
C LYS A 89 -3.77 8.02 9.39
N ALA A 90 -3.40 8.99 10.22
CA ALA A 90 -4.25 9.52 11.29
C ALA A 90 -4.27 11.06 11.30
N MET A 91 -5.22 11.64 12.03
CA MET A 91 -5.26 13.09 12.30
C MET A 91 -4.08 13.50 13.19
N LYS A 92 -3.55 14.71 12.99
CA LYS A 92 -2.56 15.23 13.93
C LYS A 92 -3.24 15.55 15.25
N TYR A 93 -2.52 15.31 16.35
CA TYR A 93 -3.03 15.54 17.71
C TYR A 93 -3.58 16.96 17.95
N LYS A 94 -3.01 17.97 17.28
CA LYS A 94 -3.42 19.38 17.41
C LYS A 94 -4.68 19.77 16.63
N ASP A 95 -5.12 18.93 15.69
CA ASP A 95 -6.25 19.25 14.81
C ASP A 95 -7.56 18.74 15.43
N SER A 96 -8.66 19.44 15.18
CA SER A 96 -9.94 19.11 15.82
C SER A 96 -10.69 17.99 15.10
N TYR A 97 -11.17 17.04 15.89
CA TYR A 97 -12.02 15.92 15.47
C TYR A 97 -13.49 16.32 15.27
N GLY A 98 -13.82 17.61 15.38
CA GLY A 98 -15.21 18.10 15.49
C GLY A 98 -15.95 18.28 14.17
N ARG A 99 -15.31 18.03 13.02
CA ARG A 99 -15.93 18.21 11.71
C ARG A 99 -16.60 16.90 11.27
N SER A 100 -17.91 16.80 11.47
CA SER A 100 -18.72 15.64 11.04
C SER A 100 -18.51 15.25 9.57
N SER A 101 -18.31 16.24 8.69
CA SER A 101 -18.03 16.00 7.26
C SER A 101 -16.80 15.12 7.02
N LEU A 102 -15.78 15.21 7.86
CA LEU A 102 -14.55 14.42 7.71
C LEU A 102 -14.82 12.93 7.96
N TYR A 103 -15.73 12.59 8.85
CA TYR A 103 -16.09 11.19 9.10
C TYR A 103 -16.84 10.59 7.92
N GLU A 104 -17.75 11.36 7.31
CA GLU A 104 -18.49 10.93 6.14
C GLU A 104 -17.58 10.79 4.90
N GLU A 105 -16.61 11.68 4.72
CA GLU A 105 -15.58 11.57 3.69
C GLU A 105 -14.72 10.32 3.91
N GLN A 106 -14.23 10.12 5.13
CA GLN A 106 -13.39 8.97 5.48
C GLN A 106 -14.17 7.66 5.32
N ARG A 107 -15.46 7.62 5.71
CA ARG A 107 -16.32 6.44 5.52
C ARG A 107 -16.49 6.09 4.03
N LYS A 108 -16.63 7.08 3.16
CA LYS A 108 -16.71 6.85 1.70
C LYS A 108 -15.41 6.27 1.17
N ASP A 109 -14.26 6.83 1.58
CA ASP A 109 -12.95 6.31 1.20
C ASP A 109 -12.78 4.85 1.63
N ALA A 110 -13.20 4.49 2.85
CA ALA A 110 -13.17 3.10 3.32
C ALA A 110 -13.97 2.15 2.42
N VAL A 111 -15.22 2.49 2.09
CA VAL A 111 -16.07 1.66 1.23
C VAL A 111 -15.49 1.54 -0.18
N ILE A 112 -14.91 2.61 -0.71
CA ILE A 112 -14.27 2.60 -2.03
C ILE A 112 -13.03 1.69 -2.02
N MET A 113 -12.17 1.81 -1.02
CA MET A 113 -10.95 0.99 -0.91
C MET A 113 -11.27 -0.49 -0.68
N GLU A 114 -12.30 -0.80 0.10
CA GLU A 114 -12.86 -2.16 0.22
C GLU A 114 -13.35 -2.68 -1.14
N ALA A 115 -14.16 -1.90 -1.85
CA ALA A 115 -14.69 -2.30 -3.16
C ALA A 115 -13.62 -2.48 -4.24
N THR A 116 -12.45 -1.84 -4.08
CA THR A 116 -11.34 -1.83 -5.05
C THR A 116 -10.14 -2.66 -4.64
N THR A 117 -10.23 -3.43 -3.54
CA THR A 117 -9.15 -4.30 -3.02
C THR A 117 -8.65 -5.35 -4.02
N ASN A 118 -9.43 -5.70 -5.05
CA ASN A 118 -8.97 -6.61 -6.11
C ASN A 118 -8.09 -5.94 -7.18
N SER A 119 -7.95 -4.61 -7.16
CA SER A 119 -7.12 -3.87 -8.13
C SER A 119 -5.66 -3.85 -7.68
N PRO A 120 -4.70 -4.31 -8.49
CA PRO A 120 -3.28 -4.22 -8.17
C PRO A 120 -2.72 -2.79 -8.32
N TYR A 121 -3.56 -1.82 -8.72
CA TYR A 121 -3.17 -0.43 -8.96
C TYR A 121 -3.79 0.54 -7.95
N ILE A 122 -4.63 0.05 -7.04
CA ILE A 122 -5.23 0.80 -5.95
C ILE A 122 -4.71 0.19 -4.65
N MET A 123 -4.32 1.05 -3.71
CA MET A 123 -3.77 0.62 -2.43
C MET A 123 -4.84 -0.08 -1.59
N ASP A 124 -4.47 -1.19 -0.97
CA ASP A 124 -5.33 -1.88 -0.03
C ASP A 124 -5.47 -1.12 1.29
N ALA A 125 -6.68 -1.15 1.84
CA ALA A 125 -6.95 -0.77 3.22
C ALA A 125 -7.13 -2.04 4.06
N TYR A 126 -6.38 -2.14 5.15
CA TYR A 126 -6.46 -3.28 6.07
C TYR A 126 -7.36 -3.01 7.27
N GLY A 127 -7.54 -1.73 7.63
CA GLY A 127 -8.34 -1.34 8.78
C GLY A 127 -8.79 0.11 8.68
N PHE A 128 -9.97 0.38 9.19
CA PHE A 128 -10.54 1.72 9.23
C PHE A 128 -11.12 1.98 10.59
N CYS A 129 -10.75 3.10 11.21
CA CYS A 129 -11.43 3.54 12.41
C CYS A 129 -11.57 5.06 12.50
N ALA A 130 -12.83 5.50 12.38
CA ALA A 130 -13.23 6.90 12.46
C ALA A 130 -12.50 7.81 11.45
N LEU A 131 -11.43 8.52 11.87
CA LEU A 131 -10.63 9.38 10.98
C LEU A 131 -9.25 8.79 10.63
N SER A 132 -9.02 7.54 11.02
CA SER A 132 -7.77 6.83 10.82
C SER A 132 -7.97 5.66 9.87
N VAL A 133 -6.94 5.38 9.08
CA VAL A 133 -6.90 4.23 8.16
C VAL A 133 -5.54 3.55 8.23
N LEU A 134 -5.56 2.23 8.19
CA LEU A 134 -4.39 1.37 8.02
C LEU A 134 -4.38 0.88 6.57
N THR A 135 -3.26 1.10 5.88
CA THR A 135 -3.11 0.73 4.47
C THR A 135 -1.81 -0.03 4.24
N GLU A 136 -1.68 -0.60 3.04
CA GLU A 136 -0.42 -1.17 2.57
C GLU A 136 0.76 -0.19 2.68
N TYR A 137 1.95 -0.76 2.90
CA TYR A 137 3.21 -0.03 2.87
C TYR A 137 3.82 -0.08 1.47
N SER A 138 4.09 1.11 0.91
CA SER A 138 4.74 1.24 -0.40
C SER A 138 6.23 1.61 -0.25
N PRO A 139 7.17 0.65 -0.40
CA PRO A 139 8.60 0.91 -0.20
C PRO A 139 9.20 1.82 -1.28
N GLY A 140 8.55 1.95 -2.44
CA GLY A 140 8.98 2.80 -3.56
C GLY A 140 8.80 4.30 -3.31
N GLY A 141 8.18 4.68 -2.19
CA GLY A 141 7.88 6.06 -1.85
C GLY A 141 6.79 6.67 -2.75
N ASN A 142 6.66 8.00 -2.74
CA ASN A 142 5.64 8.70 -3.50
C ASN A 142 6.18 9.34 -4.78
N ILE A 143 5.33 9.42 -5.81
CA ILE A 143 5.66 10.00 -7.13
C ILE A 143 6.10 11.47 -7.01
N LEU A 144 5.53 12.22 -6.07
CA LEU A 144 5.89 13.63 -5.86
C LEU A 144 7.36 13.77 -5.42
N ALA A 145 7.88 12.87 -4.58
CA ALA A 145 9.28 12.85 -4.19
C ALA A 145 10.18 12.62 -5.40
N GLN A 146 9.85 11.64 -6.25
CA GLN A 146 10.60 11.35 -7.47
C GLN A 146 10.61 12.55 -8.45
N ILE A 147 9.47 13.25 -8.60
CA ILE A 147 9.39 14.46 -9.42
C ILE A 147 10.23 15.60 -8.82
N LYS A 148 10.18 15.79 -7.50
CA LYS A 148 10.99 16.80 -6.81
C LYS A 148 12.47 16.51 -6.96
N GLU A 149 12.91 15.28 -6.77
CA GLU A 149 14.30 14.87 -6.97
C GLU A 149 14.76 15.12 -8.41
N ALA A 150 13.93 14.76 -9.40
CA ALA A 150 14.21 15.06 -10.80
C ALA A 150 14.41 16.57 -11.04
N ARG A 151 13.55 17.41 -10.44
CA ARG A 151 13.67 18.88 -10.56
C ARG A 151 14.94 19.41 -9.90
N LEU A 152 15.26 18.93 -8.70
CA LEU A 152 16.44 19.38 -7.94
C LEU A 152 17.76 18.95 -8.58
N ASN A 153 17.77 17.79 -9.26
CA ASN A 153 18.96 17.23 -9.91
C ASN A 153 19.14 17.68 -11.38
N GLY A 154 18.37 18.67 -11.85
CA GLY A 154 18.47 19.19 -13.22
C GLY A 154 17.90 18.27 -14.31
N GLY A 155 17.13 17.25 -13.93
CA GLY A 155 16.52 16.31 -14.85
C GLY A 155 16.11 15.00 -14.17
N SER A 156 15.09 14.34 -14.73
CA SER A 156 14.68 13.02 -14.28
C SER A 156 15.69 11.97 -14.73
N LYS A 157 16.17 11.16 -13.79
CA LYS A 157 16.98 9.95 -14.06
C LYS A 157 16.14 8.78 -14.60
N MET A 158 14.81 8.90 -14.57
CA MET A 158 13.88 7.87 -15.04
C MET A 158 13.90 7.83 -16.58
N LYS A 159 14.07 6.62 -17.14
CA LYS A 159 14.04 6.42 -18.61
C LYS A 159 12.65 6.74 -19.14
N THR A 160 12.56 7.15 -20.40
CA THR A 160 11.27 7.46 -21.06
C THR A 160 10.27 6.31 -20.97
N ILE A 161 10.75 5.07 -21.11
CA ILE A 161 9.90 3.88 -20.98
C ILE A 161 9.33 3.70 -19.57
N ASP A 162 10.10 4.02 -18.53
CA ASP A 162 9.64 3.89 -17.14
C ASP A 162 8.61 4.97 -16.81
N LYS A 163 8.76 6.17 -17.37
CA LYS A 163 7.73 7.23 -17.28
C LYS A 163 6.41 6.79 -17.93
N LEU A 164 6.49 6.11 -19.09
CA LEU A 164 5.31 5.56 -19.76
C LEU A 164 4.65 4.47 -18.91
N LYS A 165 5.43 3.58 -18.29
CA LYS A 165 4.91 2.56 -17.37
C LYS A 165 4.18 3.17 -16.17
N VAL A 166 4.75 4.19 -15.54
CA VAL A 166 4.09 4.92 -14.44
C VAL A 166 2.76 5.53 -14.92
N GLY A 167 2.77 6.20 -16.08
CA GLY A 167 1.55 6.77 -16.67
C GLY A 167 0.48 5.72 -16.97
N TYR A 168 0.89 4.55 -17.49
CA TYR A 168 0.00 3.43 -17.74
C TYR A 168 -0.60 2.87 -16.44
N GLN A 169 0.20 2.66 -15.40
CA GLN A 169 -0.28 2.15 -14.10
C GLN A 169 -1.25 3.13 -13.43
N ILE A 170 -0.98 4.44 -13.49
CA ILE A 170 -1.92 5.46 -13.00
C ILE A 170 -3.25 5.37 -13.78
N ALA A 171 -3.19 5.23 -15.10
CA ALA A 171 -4.40 5.13 -15.93
C ALA A 171 -5.20 3.86 -15.61
N GLN A 172 -4.53 2.73 -15.35
CA GLN A 172 -5.19 1.49 -14.90
C GLN A 172 -5.88 1.68 -13.55
N GLY A 173 -5.21 2.29 -12.56
CA GLY A 173 -5.84 2.57 -11.27
C GLY A 173 -7.05 3.50 -11.36
N VAL A 174 -7.04 4.48 -12.27
CA VAL A 174 -8.22 5.33 -12.53
C VAL A 174 -9.34 4.55 -13.21
N ALA A 175 -9.03 3.66 -14.16
CA ALA A 175 -10.00 2.80 -14.81
C ALA A 175 -10.68 1.85 -13.79
N ASP A 176 -9.89 1.21 -12.94
CA ASP A 176 -10.38 0.32 -11.89
C ASP A 176 -11.29 1.06 -10.89
N LEU A 177 -10.92 2.29 -10.51
CA LEU A 177 -11.74 3.14 -9.63
C LEU A 177 -13.08 3.53 -10.28
N HIS A 178 -13.11 3.69 -11.61
CA HIS A 178 -14.35 3.94 -12.35
C HIS A 178 -15.19 2.68 -12.60
N GLY A 179 -14.69 1.49 -12.23
CA GLY A 179 -15.35 0.22 -12.49
C GLY A 179 -15.12 -0.32 -13.90
N ASP A 180 -14.16 0.23 -14.65
CA ASP A 180 -13.71 -0.29 -15.94
C ASP A 180 -12.72 -1.44 -15.73
N VAL A 181 -13.14 -2.46 -14.98
CA VAL A 181 -12.36 -3.70 -14.86
C VAL A 181 -12.44 -4.42 -16.20
N ALA A 182 -11.32 -4.47 -16.92
CA ALA A 182 -11.15 -5.38 -18.05
C ALA A 182 -11.16 -6.81 -17.49
N GLY A 183 -12.35 -7.41 -17.44
CA GLY A 183 -12.55 -8.83 -17.09
C GLY A 183 -11.86 -9.78 -18.05
#